data_AF-A0A1J5HSJ0-F1
#
_entry.id   AF-A0A1J5HSJ0-F1
#
_cell.length_a   1.000
_cell.length_b   1.000
_cell.length_c   1.000
_cell.angle_alpha   90.00
_cell.angle_beta   90.00
_cell.angle_gamma   90.00
#
_symmetry.space_group_name_H-M   'P 1'
#
loop_
_entity.id
_entity.type
_entity.pdbx_description
1 polymer ?
#
loop_
_entity_poly.entity_id
_entity_poly.type
_entity_poly.pdbx_seq_one_letter_code
_entity_poly.pdbx_strand_id
1 'polypeptide(L)'
;MLGLTSDENVKKRLNDGYPLLWTIPREGTGYDGTFAMILKGTKKLDAGKKIIDLLGAPEFSELMAAIGYVTPRPAPNALYGKTLPKYIKLDLGKASDEKPKNNDIWKQKLRTDFK
;
A
#
# COMPACT_ATOMS: atom_id res chain seq x y z
N MET A 1 -21.23 7.07 3.38
CA MET A 1 -20.26 7.50 2.35
C MET A 1 -19.34 6.33 2.08
N LEU A 2 -19.15 5.96 0.81
CA LEU A 2 -18.19 4.92 0.42
C LEU A 2 -16.84 5.60 0.18
N GLY A 3 -15.81 5.16 0.89
CA GLY A 3 -14.44 5.65 0.74
C GLY A 3 -13.53 4.52 0.32
N LEU A 4 -12.54 4.82 -0.52
CA LEU A 4 -11.41 3.95 -0.79
C LEU A 4 -10.21 4.52 -0.05
N THR A 5 -9.48 3.66 0.65
CA THR A 5 -8.30 4.04 1.41
C THR A 5 -7.29 2.91 1.39
N SER A 6 -6.09 3.22 1.86
CA SER A 6 -5.01 2.26 2.06
C SER A 6 -5.10 1.62 3.45
N ASP A 7 -4.59 0.39 3.56
CA ASP A 7 -4.78 -0.48 4.72
C ASP A 7 -4.25 0.12 6.02
N GLU A 8 -3.12 0.85 5.97
CA GLU A 8 -2.47 1.47 7.13
C GLU A 8 -3.34 2.50 7.84
N ASN A 9 -4.31 3.08 7.13
CA ASN A 9 -5.24 4.00 7.73
C ASN A 9 -6.34 3.26 8.47
N VAL A 10 -6.79 2.09 8.00
CA VAL A 10 -7.98 1.41 8.52
C VAL A 10 -7.80 0.96 9.97
N LYS A 11 -6.70 0.26 10.28
CA LYS A 11 -6.55 -0.41 11.59
C LYS A 11 -6.63 0.58 12.75
N LYS A 12 -5.99 1.73 12.63
CA LYS A 12 -6.03 2.76 13.66
C LYS A 12 -7.45 3.27 13.88
N ARG A 13 -8.21 3.58 12.82
CA ARG A 13 -9.57 4.15 13.00
C ARG A 13 -10.54 3.12 13.58
N LEU A 14 -10.38 1.84 13.25
CA LEU A 14 -11.12 0.76 13.94
C LEU A 14 -10.79 0.72 15.43
N ASN A 15 -9.50 0.77 15.79
CA ASN A 15 -9.06 0.77 17.19
C ASN A 15 -9.51 2.04 17.95
N ASP A 16 -9.58 3.19 17.28
CA ASP A 16 -10.06 4.45 17.85
C ASP A 16 -11.61 4.47 18.03
N GLY A 17 -12.33 3.42 17.62
CA GLY A 17 -13.77 3.27 17.82
C GLY A 17 -14.64 3.97 16.77
N TYR A 18 -14.08 4.32 15.60
CA TYR A 18 -14.88 4.90 14.52
C TYR A 18 -15.86 3.85 13.97
N PRO A 19 -17.11 4.24 13.63
CA PRO A 19 -18.13 3.32 13.12
C PRO A 19 -17.89 2.98 11.64
N LEU A 20 -16.79 2.30 11.35
CA LEU A 20 -16.38 1.90 10.01
C LEU A 20 -16.64 0.42 9.79
N LEU A 21 -17.21 0.07 8.63
CA LEU A 21 -17.18 -1.29 8.11
C LEU A 21 -16.02 -1.39 7.13
N TRP A 22 -15.02 -2.20 7.48
CA TRP A 22 -13.93 -2.56 6.58
C TRP A 22 -14.26 -3.87 5.86
N THR A 23 -14.05 -3.90 4.55
CA THR A 23 -14.31 -5.07 3.71
C THR A 23 -13.43 -5.03 2.46
N ILE A 24 -13.24 -6.20 1.84
CA ILE A 24 -12.47 -6.36 0.61
C ILE A 24 -13.46 -6.58 -0.54
N PRO A 25 -13.35 -5.85 -1.67
CA PRO A 25 -14.19 -6.08 -2.83
C PRO A 25 -14.11 -7.53 -3.33
N ARG A 26 -15.26 -8.14 -3.69
CA ARG A 26 -15.34 -9.55 -4.14
C ARG A 26 -14.64 -9.76 -5.49
N GLU A 27 -14.66 -8.74 -6.32
CA GLU A 27 -14.00 -8.65 -7.62
C GLU A 27 -12.48 -8.83 -7.46
N GLY A 28 -11.94 -8.33 -6.36
CA GLY A 28 -10.53 -8.24 -6.03
C GLY A 28 -10.11 -6.79 -5.80
N THR A 29 -8.91 -6.60 -5.25
CA THR A 29 -8.31 -5.29 -5.02
C THR A 29 -7.02 -5.12 -5.79
N GLY A 30 -6.68 -3.86 -6.10
CA GLY A 30 -5.32 -3.49 -6.45
C GLY A 30 -4.42 -3.51 -5.21
N TYR A 31 -3.12 -3.35 -5.45
CA TYR A 31 -2.14 -3.10 -4.41
C TYR A 31 -1.11 -2.10 -4.95
N ASP A 32 -0.48 -1.36 -4.07
CA ASP A 32 0.79 -0.72 -4.36
C ASP A 32 1.87 -1.31 -3.44
N GLY A 33 3.11 -0.90 -3.67
CA GLY A 33 4.24 -1.28 -2.85
C GLY A 33 4.82 -0.07 -2.15
N THR A 34 5.21 -0.23 -0.89
CA THR A 34 6.15 0.70 -0.25
C THR A 34 7.57 0.28 -0.62
N PHE A 35 8.23 1.07 -1.45
CA PHE A 35 9.57 0.76 -1.95
C PHE A 35 10.64 1.60 -1.24
N ALA A 36 11.71 0.94 -0.79
CA ALA A 36 12.92 1.59 -0.32
C ALA A 36 14.05 1.37 -1.34
N MET A 37 14.75 2.43 -1.72
CA MET A 37 15.78 2.40 -2.74
C MET A 37 17.02 3.17 -2.29
N ILE A 38 18.21 2.67 -2.65
CA ILE A 38 19.46 3.42 -2.48
C ILE A 38 19.69 4.25 -3.74
N LEU A 39 19.75 5.56 -3.59
CA LEU A 39 19.98 6.48 -4.71
C LEU A 39 21.41 6.34 -5.25
N LYS A 40 21.52 6.27 -6.58
CA LYS A 40 22.82 6.24 -7.28
C LYS A 40 23.63 7.50 -6.94
N GLY A 41 24.92 7.32 -6.65
CA GLY A 41 25.83 8.42 -6.33
C GLY A 41 25.83 8.84 -4.85
N THR A 42 25.12 8.14 -3.97
CA THR A 42 25.20 8.40 -2.52
C THR A 42 26.63 8.23 -2.00
N LYS A 43 27.07 9.16 -1.15
CA LYS A 43 28.36 9.07 -0.43
C LYS A 43 28.27 8.17 0.82
N LYS A 44 27.10 7.61 1.11
CA LYS A 44 26.80 6.84 2.32
C LYS A 44 26.25 5.45 1.98
N LEU A 45 26.84 4.79 0.97
CA LEU A 45 26.38 3.51 0.46
C LEU A 45 26.27 2.44 1.57
N ASP A 46 27.29 2.33 2.43
CA ASP A 46 27.31 1.32 3.49
C ASP A 46 26.21 1.54 4.54
N ALA A 47 25.92 2.79 4.87
CA ALA A 47 24.79 3.11 5.75
C ALA A 47 23.45 2.80 5.07
N GLY A 48 23.33 3.14 3.77
CA GLY A 48 22.15 2.80 2.98
C GLY A 48 21.87 1.30 2.94
N LYS A 49 22.90 0.47 2.76
CA LYS A 49 22.79 -1.00 2.81
C LYS A 49 22.25 -1.48 4.16
N LYS A 50 22.82 -1.00 5.27
CA LYS A 50 22.34 -1.36 6.62
C LYS A 50 20.87 -1.01 6.86
N ILE A 51 20.41 0.12 6.31
CA ILE A 51 18.99 0.51 6.38
C ILE A 51 18.14 -0.46 5.55
N ILE A 52 18.54 -0.79 4.32
CA ILE A 52 17.82 -1.76 3.49
C ILE A 52 17.79 -3.14 4.17
N ASP A 53 18.87 -3.57 4.80
CA ASP A 53 18.93 -4.82 5.55
C ASP A 53 17.94 -4.82 6.72
N LEU A 54 17.86 -3.71 7.48
CA LEU A 54 16.89 -3.53 8.56
C LEU A 54 15.43 -3.58 8.05
N LEU A 55 15.11 -2.86 6.99
CA LEU A 55 13.78 -2.90 6.36
C LEU A 55 13.47 -4.30 5.79
N GLY A 56 14.53 -5.03 5.45
CA GLY A 56 14.52 -6.41 5.02
C GLY A 56 14.52 -7.44 6.16
N ALA A 57 14.41 -7.03 7.43
CA ALA A 57 14.39 -7.97 8.54
C ALA A 57 12.99 -8.61 8.72
N PRO A 58 12.89 -9.87 9.21
CA PRO A 58 11.62 -10.50 9.58
C PRO A 58 10.82 -9.67 10.59
N GLU A 59 11.48 -9.11 11.60
CA GLU A 59 10.88 -8.30 12.67
C GLU A 59 10.23 -7.03 12.10
N PHE A 60 10.80 -6.47 11.04
CA PHE A 60 10.19 -5.34 10.34
C PHE A 60 8.91 -5.75 9.60
N SER A 61 8.87 -6.98 9.08
CA SER A 61 7.64 -7.51 8.47
C SER A 61 6.54 -7.74 9.51
N GLU A 62 6.90 -8.22 10.70
CA GLU A 62 5.95 -8.34 11.82
C GLU A 62 5.39 -6.98 12.26
N LEU A 63 6.26 -5.97 12.38
CA LEU A 63 5.86 -4.59 12.71
C LEU A 63 4.87 -4.03 11.68
N MET A 64 5.15 -4.19 10.39
CA MET A 64 4.31 -3.66 9.32
C MET A 64 2.99 -4.45 9.19
N ALA A 65 3.01 -5.77 9.40
CA ALA A 65 1.79 -6.60 9.40
C ALA A 65 0.87 -6.28 10.58
N ALA A 66 1.41 -5.88 11.73
CA ALA A 66 0.64 -5.46 12.90
C ALA A 66 -0.20 -4.20 12.67
N ILE A 67 0.20 -3.33 11.72
CA ILE A 67 -0.57 -2.14 11.32
C ILE A 67 -1.42 -2.37 10.07
N GLY A 68 -1.38 -3.57 9.48
CA GLY A 68 -2.27 -3.97 8.39
C GLY A 68 -1.60 -4.19 7.02
N TYR A 69 -0.30 -3.92 6.87
CA TYR A 69 0.37 -4.16 5.58
C TYR A 69 0.52 -5.64 5.25
N VAL A 70 0.34 -5.99 3.98
CA VAL A 70 0.78 -7.28 3.46
C VAL A 70 2.28 -7.21 3.19
N THR A 71 3.04 -8.08 3.83
CA THR A 71 4.50 -8.03 3.83
C THR A 71 5.11 -9.12 2.95
N PRO A 72 6.31 -8.87 2.37
CA PRO A 72 6.96 -9.84 1.48
C PRO A 72 7.40 -11.11 2.21
N ARG A 73 7.67 -11.02 3.52
CA ARG A 73 7.81 -12.17 4.40
C ARG A 73 6.47 -12.44 5.10
N PRO A 74 6.04 -13.72 5.19
CA PRO A 74 4.82 -14.06 5.92
C PRO A 74 4.86 -13.58 7.38
N ALA A 75 3.83 -12.87 7.79
CA ALA A 75 3.62 -12.43 9.17
C ALA A 75 2.10 -12.36 9.46
N PRO A 76 1.66 -12.53 10.72
CA PRO A 76 0.26 -12.37 11.09
C PRO A 76 -0.24 -10.94 10.81
N ASN A 77 -1.18 -10.80 9.89
CA ASN A 77 -1.70 -9.49 9.50
C ASN A 77 -2.91 -9.10 10.35
N ALA A 78 -2.89 -7.89 10.91
CA ALA A 78 -3.91 -7.42 11.85
C ALA A 78 -5.27 -7.05 11.21
N LEU A 79 -5.34 -6.94 9.88
CA LEU A 79 -6.57 -6.68 9.13
C LEU A 79 -7.06 -7.94 8.41
N TYR A 80 -6.16 -8.64 7.73
CA TYR A 80 -6.48 -9.78 6.87
C TYR A 80 -6.43 -11.13 7.60
N GLY A 81 -5.87 -11.18 8.82
CA GLY A 81 -5.70 -12.43 9.55
C GLY A 81 -4.82 -13.42 8.78
N LYS A 82 -5.39 -14.59 8.45
CA LYS A 82 -4.70 -15.66 7.70
C LYS A 82 -4.99 -15.66 6.19
N THR A 83 -5.89 -14.79 5.72
CA THR A 83 -6.39 -14.84 4.34
C THR A 83 -5.98 -13.59 3.59
N LEU A 84 -5.10 -13.73 2.60
CA LEU A 84 -4.74 -12.60 1.73
C LEU A 84 -5.93 -12.19 0.85
N PRO A 85 -6.06 -10.90 0.51
CA PRO A 85 -7.09 -10.47 -0.41
C PRO A 85 -6.85 -11.05 -1.81
N LYS A 86 -7.93 -11.18 -2.58
CA LYS A 86 -7.83 -11.49 -4.01
C LYS A 86 -7.26 -10.27 -4.73
N TYR A 87 -6.05 -10.39 -5.27
CA TYR A 87 -5.46 -9.32 -6.06
C TYR A 87 -5.88 -9.39 -7.53
N ILE A 88 -6.18 -8.23 -8.12
CA ILE A 88 -6.34 -8.12 -9.57
C ILE A 88 -4.97 -8.27 -10.26
N LYS A 89 -4.96 -8.69 -11.53
CA LYS A 89 -3.75 -8.64 -12.34
C LYS A 89 -3.37 -7.18 -12.60
N LEU A 90 -2.38 -6.71 -11.86
CA LEU A 90 -1.90 -5.33 -11.92
C LEU A 90 -0.45 -5.29 -12.40
N ASP A 91 -0.18 -4.42 -13.37
CA ASP A 91 1.16 -4.07 -13.81
C ASP A 91 1.46 -2.65 -13.31
N LEU A 92 2.30 -2.55 -12.28
CA LEU A 92 2.66 -1.27 -11.67
C LEU A 92 3.50 -0.39 -12.60
N GLY A 93 4.31 -0.99 -13.49
CA GLY A 93 5.10 -0.26 -14.48
C GLY A 93 4.19 0.42 -15.50
N LYS A 94 3.29 -0.36 -16.11
CA LYS A 94 2.29 0.17 -17.03
C LYS A 94 1.38 1.21 -16.37
N ALA A 95 0.94 0.96 -15.13
CA ALA A 95 0.13 1.91 -14.38
C ALA A 95 0.87 3.25 -14.15
N SER A 96 2.18 3.19 -13.90
CA SER A 96 3.03 4.37 -13.77
C SER A 96 3.16 5.13 -15.10
N ASP A 97 3.41 4.43 -16.20
CA ASP A 97 3.55 5.02 -17.54
C ASP A 97 2.25 5.68 -18.01
N GLU A 98 1.11 5.04 -17.76
CA GLU A 98 -0.22 5.54 -18.13
C GLU A 98 -0.79 6.57 -17.13
N LYS A 99 -0.08 6.87 -16.03
CA LYS A 99 -0.57 7.77 -14.97
C LYS A 99 -1.07 9.13 -15.50
N PRO A 100 -0.36 9.85 -16.40
CA PRO A 100 -0.86 11.13 -16.91
C PRO A 100 -2.21 10.98 -17.62
N LYS A 101 -2.31 10.01 -18.55
CA LYS A 101 -3.53 9.69 -19.29
C LYS A 101 -4.69 9.33 -18.36
N ASN A 102 -4.45 8.44 -17.39
CA ASN A 102 -5.48 7.98 -16.47
C ASN A 102 -5.98 9.12 -15.56
N ASN A 103 -5.08 9.99 -15.11
CA ASN A 103 -5.45 11.19 -14.35
C ASN A 103 -6.30 12.15 -15.17
N ASP A 104 -6.01 12.33 -16.46
CA ASP A 104 -6.80 13.22 -17.32
C ASP A 104 -8.19 12.65 -17.59
N ILE A 105 -8.30 11.34 -17.84
CA ILE A 105 -9.60 10.65 -17.94
C ILE A 105 -10.42 10.83 -16.66
N TRP A 106 -9.78 10.65 -15.49
CA TRP A 106 -10.45 10.83 -14.20
C TRP A 106 -10.97 12.26 -14.04
N LYS A 107 -10.12 13.27 -14.32
CA LYS A 107 -10.49 14.68 -14.23
C LYS A 107 -11.66 15.02 -15.15
N GLN A 108 -11.65 14.54 -16.39
CA GLN A 108 -12.72 14.82 -17.35
C GLN A 108 -14.06 14.21 -16.93
N LYS A 109 -14.04 13.03 -16.30
CA LYS A 109 -15.27 12.27 -15.99
C LYS A 109 -15.86 12.57 -14.63
N LEU A 110 -15.00 12.79 -13.63
CA LEU A 110 -15.39 12.74 -12.22
C LEU A 110 -15.10 14.05 -11.47
N ARG A 111 -14.29 14.94 -12.04
CA ARG A 111 -14.12 16.28 -11.46
C ARG A 111 -15.29 17.13 -11.91
N THR A 112 -16.24 17.37 -11.01
CA THR A 112 -17.42 18.17 -11.29
C THR A 112 -17.09 19.65 -11.44
N ASP A 113 -16.02 20.12 -10.79
CA ASP A 113 -15.65 21.54 -10.78
C ASP A 113 -14.12 21.66 -10.86
N PHE A 114 -13.59 22.40 -11.84
CA PHE A 114 -12.34 23.15 -11.65
C PHE A 114 -12.33 24.37 -12.59
N LYS A 115 -12.39 25.56 -11.98
CA LYS A 115 -11.84 26.77 -12.59
C LYS A 115 -10.32 26.69 -12.60
#